data_AF-A0A973CMG6-F1
#
_entry.id   AF-A0A973CMG6-F1
#
_cell.length_a   1.000
_cell.length_b   1.000
_cell.length_c   1.000
_cell.angle_alpha   90.00
_cell.angle_beta   90.00
_cell.angle_gamma   90.00
#
_symmetry.space_group_name_H-M   'P 1'
#
loop_
_entity.id
_entity.type
_entity.pdbx_description
1 polymer ?
#
loop_
_entity_poly.entity_id
_entity_poly.type
_entity_poly.pdbx_seq_one_letter_code
_entity_poly.pdbx_strand_id
1 'polypeptide(L)'
;MTTDKIIMRDGDTAYEVEHNWGKLPDTIILGKTHALVNDKAGNIILAQTSCDASPNKDTILIFNSDGDLINSWGEQFYQNAHGLTLHEEDGVEYLYLVDDKNGVFKCTMEGEVLFQWGKPDIYQENEWKWGPANVLVMANCDIYLVEGYGEAYVLHFNAKGDLLHRFGGRIEGPEGTVHPSH
;
A
#
# COMPACT_ATOMS: atom_id res chain seq x y z
N MET A 1 24.13 -8.72 -16.90
CA MET A 1 23.35 -7.48 -16.81
C MET A 1 24.31 -6.31 -16.94
N THR A 2 23.93 -5.23 -17.61
CA THR A 2 24.77 -4.05 -17.85
C THR A 2 25.07 -3.35 -16.52
N THR A 3 26.35 -3.09 -16.24
CA THR A 3 26.85 -2.34 -15.08
C THR A 3 27.11 -0.88 -15.41
N ASP A 4 26.49 -0.39 -16.49
CA ASP A 4 26.69 0.98 -16.95
C ASP A 4 26.09 1.93 -15.93
N LYS A 5 26.91 2.88 -15.48
CA LYS A 5 26.54 3.85 -14.45
C LYS A 5 25.36 4.70 -14.93
N ILE A 6 24.19 4.51 -14.33
CA ILE A 6 23.03 5.39 -14.53
C ILE A 6 23.04 6.46 -13.43
N ILE A 7 23.06 7.73 -13.85
CA ILE A 7 22.96 8.89 -12.95
C ILE A 7 21.68 9.65 -13.28
N MET A 8 20.78 9.76 -12.31
CA MET A 8 19.61 10.65 -12.36
C MET A 8 19.96 11.97 -11.68
N ARG A 9 19.35 13.08 -12.12
CA ARG A 9 19.59 14.40 -11.55
C ARG A 9 18.28 15.12 -11.25
N ASP A 10 18.25 15.80 -10.11
CA ASP A 10 17.21 16.76 -9.73
C ASP A 10 17.89 18.03 -9.19
N GLY A 11 17.81 19.11 -9.97
CA GLY A 11 18.63 20.31 -9.75
C GLY A 11 20.12 19.99 -9.67
N ASP A 12 20.74 20.40 -8.56
CA ASP A 12 22.17 20.18 -8.27
C ASP A 12 22.46 18.79 -7.66
N THR A 13 21.43 18.02 -7.31
CA THR A 13 21.57 16.70 -6.70
C THR A 13 21.66 15.62 -7.76
N ALA A 14 22.59 14.67 -7.58
CA ALA A 14 22.74 13.50 -8.44
C ALA A 14 22.53 12.21 -7.65
N TYR A 15 21.78 11.29 -8.24
CA TYR A 15 21.47 9.96 -7.70
C TYR A 15 22.07 8.92 -8.64
N GLU A 16 22.86 8.00 -8.10
CA GLU A 16 23.38 6.85 -8.85
C GLU A 16 22.48 5.65 -8.61
N VAL A 17 22.12 4.95 -9.67
CA VAL A 17 21.33 3.72 -9.56
C VAL A 17 22.24 2.59 -9.09
N GLU A 18 21.89 1.99 -7.96
CA GLU A 18 22.50 0.73 -7.53
C GLU A 18 21.82 -0.43 -8.26
N HIS A 19 22.50 -0.97 -9.26
CA HIS A 19 21.97 -2.07 -10.06
C HIS A 19 22.00 -3.40 -9.29
N ASN A 20 20.97 -4.22 -9.52
CA ASN A 20 20.84 -5.56 -8.92
C ASN A 20 20.70 -5.55 -7.39
N TRP A 21 20.36 -4.39 -6.81
CA TRP A 21 19.91 -4.28 -5.44
C TRP A 21 18.50 -4.88 -5.32
N GLY A 22 18.25 -5.71 -4.30
CA GLY A 22 17.02 -6.51 -4.15
C GLY A 22 17.16 -7.92 -4.76
N LYS A 23 17.90 -8.80 -4.08
CA LYS A 23 18.17 -10.18 -4.47
C LYS A 23 16.96 -11.05 -4.13
N LEU A 24 16.42 -11.72 -5.14
CA LEU A 24 15.28 -12.62 -5.00
C LEU A 24 15.70 -14.08 -5.17
N PRO A 25 15.10 -15.03 -4.42
CA PRO A 25 15.20 -16.44 -4.74
C PRO A 25 14.44 -16.75 -6.03
N ASP A 26 14.80 -17.84 -6.71
CA ASP A 26 14.13 -18.30 -7.95
C ASP A 26 12.63 -18.63 -7.74
N THR A 27 12.18 -18.74 -6.49
CA THR A 27 10.78 -18.97 -6.12
C THR A 27 9.92 -17.72 -6.12
N ILE A 28 10.51 -16.52 -6.24
CA ILE A 28 9.77 -15.25 -6.25
C ILE A 28 10.01 -14.55 -7.59
N ILE A 29 8.92 -14.38 -8.34
CA ILE A 29 8.88 -13.57 -9.56
C ILE A 29 7.97 -12.36 -9.27
N LEU A 30 8.53 -11.16 -9.41
CA LEU A 30 7.78 -9.94 -9.10
C LEU A 30 6.57 -9.76 -10.02
N GLY A 31 5.46 -9.38 -9.41
CA GLY A 31 4.31 -8.80 -10.08
C GLY A 31 4.46 -7.30 -10.28
N LYS A 32 3.34 -6.58 -10.23
CA LYS A 32 3.35 -5.12 -10.19
C LYS A 32 3.80 -4.68 -8.80
N THR A 33 4.77 -3.78 -8.74
CA THR A 33 5.28 -3.19 -7.49
C THR A 33 4.55 -1.87 -7.23
N HIS A 34 3.78 -1.80 -6.14
CA HIS A 34 2.85 -0.68 -5.90
C HIS A 34 3.37 0.32 -4.86
N ALA A 35 4.07 -0.15 -3.83
CA ALA A 35 4.52 0.72 -2.75
C ALA A 35 5.78 0.18 -2.06
N LEU A 36 6.56 1.11 -1.50
CA LEU A 36 7.78 0.85 -0.74
C LEU A 36 7.77 1.71 0.53
N VAL A 37 8.19 1.14 1.65
CA VAL A 37 8.42 1.87 2.91
C VAL A 37 9.72 1.40 3.55
N ASN A 38 10.29 2.23 4.43
CA ASN A 38 11.48 1.87 5.20
C ASN A 38 11.12 1.77 6.68
N ASP A 39 11.57 0.73 7.35
CA ASP A 39 11.44 0.61 8.80
C ASP A 39 12.59 1.34 9.55
N LYS A 40 12.47 1.43 10.87
CA LYS A 40 13.51 2.02 11.74
C LYS A 40 14.86 1.30 11.68
N ALA A 41 14.89 0.02 11.32
CA ALA A 41 16.12 -0.75 11.17
C ALA A 41 16.80 -0.49 9.82
N GLY A 42 16.17 0.25 8.92
CA GLY A 42 16.66 0.53 7.57
C GLY A 42 16.36 -0.59 6.58
N ASN A 43 15.45 -1.51 6.91
CA ASN A 43 14.94 -2.48 5.96
C ASN A 43 13.96 -1.80 5.01
N ILE A 44 13.91 -2.31 3.78
CA ILE A 44 13.02 -1.84 2.72
C ILE A 44 11.93 -2.87 2.53
N ILE A 45 10.68 -2.43 2.64
CA ILE A 45 9.50 -3.27 2.57
C ILE A 45 8.75 -2.93 1.31
N LEU A 46 8.59 -3.91 0.43
CA LEU A 46 7.95 -3.80 -0.87
C LEU A 46 6.59 -4.49 -0.84
N ALA A 47 5.54 -3.76 -1.23
CA ALA A 47 4.25 -4.33 -1.60
C ALA A 47 4.17 -4.55 -3.11
N GLN A 48 3.80 -5.75 -3.50
CA GLN A 48 3.59 -6.17 -4.88
C GLN A 48 2.37 -7.07 -5.04
N THR A 49 1.85 -7.18 -6.25
CA THR A 49 0.72 -8.09 -6.53
C THR A 49 1.11 -9.57 -6.62
N SER A 50 2.41 -9.87 -6.72
CA SER A 50 2.94 -11.13 -7.25
C SER A 50 2.35 -11.44 -8.64
N CYS A 51 2.55 -12.65 -9.16
CA CYS A 51 2.05 -13.07 -10.47
C CYS A 51 1.86 -14.59 -10.57
N ASP A 52 1.12 -15.05 -11.58
CA ASP A 52 0.83 -16.49 -11.76
C ASP A 52 2.10 -17.31 -11.96
N ALA A 53 3.12 -16.73 -12.61
CA ALA A 53 4.40 -17.38 -12.84
C ALA A 53 5.24 -17.58 -11.57
N SER A 54 5.02 -16.79 -10.51
CA SER A 54 5.79 -16.88 -9.27
C SER A 54 5.40 -18.13 -8.47
N PRO A 55 6.33 -19.06 -8.15
CA PRO A 55 6.01 -20.20 -7.29
C PRO A 55 5.52 -19.79 -5.90
N ASN A 56 6.09 -18.73 -5.32
CA ASN A 56 5.65 -18.11 -4.07
C ASN A 56 4.73 -16.91 -4.37
N LYS A 57 3.56 -16.87 -3.72
CA LYS A 57 2.54 -15.82 -3.90
C LYS A 57 2.62 -14.66 -2.91
N ASP A 58 3.66 -14.63 -2.06
CA ASP A 58 3.91 -13.54 -1.13
C ASP A 58 3.91 -12.17 -1.82
N THR A 59 3.22 -11.23 -1.20
CA THR A 59 2.97 -9.88 -1.72
C THR A 59 3.77 -8.83 -0.97
N ILE A 60 4.24 -9.14 0.24
CA ILE A 60 5.11 -8.29 1.04
C ILE A 60 6.49 -8.92 1.09
N LEU A 61 7.50 -8.18 0.63
CA LEU A 61 8.89 -8.59 0.64
C LEU A 61 9.69 -7.62 1.50
N ILE A 62 10.50 -8.14 2.42
CA ILE A 62 11.31 -7.34 3.34
C ILE A 62 12.78 -7.59 3.02
N PHE A 63 13.49 -6.54 2.63
CA PHE A 63 14.91 -6.57 2.31
C PHE A 63 15.71 -5.81 3.37
N ASN A 64 16.89 -6.31 3.72
CA ASN A 64 17.85 -5.49 4.46
C ASN A 64 18.48 -4.40 3.56
N SER A 65 19.30 -3.52 4.14
CA SER A 65 19.98 -2.46 3.40
C SER A 65 20.91 -2.96 2.29
N ASP A 66 21.44 -4.18 2.41
CA ASP A 66 22.32 -4.82 1.42
C ASP A 66 21.55 -5.50 0.27
N GLY A 67 20.22 -5.39 0.30
CA GLY A 67 19.32 -5.93 -0.70
C GLY A 67 19.08 -7.43 -0.57
N ASP A 68 19.42 -8.07 0.55
CA ASP A 68 19.06 -9.47 0.80
C ASP A 68 17.61 -9.56 1.28
N LEU A 69 16.83 -10.46 0.68
CA LEU A 69 15.48 -10.77 1.15
C LEU A 69 15.57 -11.50 2.50
N ILE A 70 15.11 -10.85 3.57
CA ILE A 70 15.16 -11.39 4.93
C ILE A 70 13.83 -11.95 5.40
N ASN A 71 12.72 -11.54 4.79
CA ASN A 71 11.40 -12.11 5.04
C ASN A 71 10.44 -11.88 3.85
N SER A 72 9.42 -12.73 3.73
CA SER A 72 8.31 -12.54 2.80
C SER A 72 7.03 -13.17 3.36
N TRP A 73 5.89 -12.56 3.07
CA TRP A 73 4.56 -13.06 3.43
C TRP A 73 3.47 -12.40 2.57
N GLY A 74 2.21 -12.73 2.83
CA GLY A 74 1.09 -11.99 2.25
C GLY A 74 0.41 -12.65 1.06
N GLU A 75 0.53 -13.97 0.90
CA GLU A 75 -0.23 -14.73 -0.10
C GLU A 75 -1.75 -14.44 -0.03
N GLN A 76 -2.29 -14.12 1.14
CA GLN A 76 -3.71 -13.74 1.29
C GLN A 76 -4.11 -12.48 0.51
N PHE A 77 -3.14 -11.63 0.12
CA PHE A 77 -3.36 -10.41 -0.66
C PHE A 77 -2.96 -10.59 -2.14
N TYR A 78 -2.73 -11.83 -2.58
CA TYR A 78 -2.35 -12.16 -3.94
C TYR A 78 -3.26 -11.46 -4.96
N GLN A 79 -2.64 -10.78 -5.93
CA GLN A 79 -3.25 -9.94 -6.97
C GLN A 79 -3.93 -8.64 -6.54
N ASN A 80 -4.07 -8.35 -5.24
CA ASN A 80 -4.83 -7.20 -4.75
C ASN A 80 -4.02 -6.23 -3.89
N ALA A 81 -2.84 -6.65 -3.39
CA ALA A 81 -1.95 -5.78 -2.62
C ALA A 81 -1.58 -4.50 -3.41
N HIS A 82 -1.81 -3.35 -2.79
CA HIS A 82 -1.69 -2.05 -3.44
C HIS A 82 -0.90 -1.05 -2.58
N GLY A 83 -1.57 -0.13 -1.87
CA GLY A 83 -0.93 0.88 -1.03
C GLY A 83 -0.30 0.28 0.22
N LEU A 84 0.81 0.85 0.68
CA LEU A 84 1.51 0.42 1.88
C LEU A 84 1.99 1.64 2.66
N THR A 85 1.65 1.68 3.94
CA THR A 85 2.09 2.71 4.88
C THR A 85 2.65 2.05 6.13
N LEU A 86 3.79 2.51 6.61
CA LEU A 86 4.33 2.14 7.92
C LEU A 86 3.87 3.17 8.95
N HIS A 87 3.37 2.72 10.09
CA HIS A 87 2.97 3.59 11.18
C HIS A 87 3.45 3.05 12.52
N GLU A 88 3.85 3.96 13.42
CA GLU A 88 4.30 3.62 14.76
C GLU A 88 3.22 3.93 15.78
N GLU A 89 2.90 2.93 16.61
CA GLU A 89 1.97 3.06 17.73
C GLU A 89 2.69 2.63 19.01
N ASP A 90 2.79 3.52 19.99
CA ASP A 90 3.43 3.26 21.29
C ASP A 90 4.83 2.64 21.19
N GLY A 91 5.61 3.02 20.17
CA GLY A 91 6.97 2.51 19.95
C GLY A 91 7.07 1.30 19.03
N VAL A 92 5.94 0.73 18.58
CA VAL A 92 5.87 -0.48 17.75
C VAL A 92 5.46 -0.11 16.32
N GLU A 93 6.18 -0.63 15.33
CA GLU A 93 5.89 -0.42 13.91
C GLU A 93 4.86 -1.44 13.41
N TYR A 94 3.87 -0.95 12.67
CA TYR A 94 2.83 -1.73 12.00
C TYR A 94 2.74 -1.35 10.53
N LEU A 95 2.36 -2.33 9.71
CA LEU A 95 2.12 -2.13 8.29
C LEU A 95 0.62 -1.97 8.05
N TYR A 96 0.25 -0.88 7.38
CA TYR A 96 -1.09 -0.62 6.90
C TYR A 96 -1.11 -0.88 5.40
N LEU A 97 -1.63 -2.04 5.02
CA LEU A 97 -1.72 -2.50 3.64
C LEU A 97 -3.11 -2.24 3.08
N VAL A 98 -3.19 -1.72 1.87
CA VAL A 98 -4.43 -1.65 1.10
C VAL A 98 -4.51 -2.86 0.18
N ASP A 99 -5.61 -3.61 0.30
CA ASP A 99 -6.08 -4.56 -0.69
C ASP A 99 -7.17 -3.88 -1.52
N ASP A 100 -7.00 -3.85 -2.84
CA ASP A 100 -7.86 -3.11 -3.79
C ASP A 100 -9.31 -3.63 -3.90
N LYS A 101 -9.65 -4.72 -3.18
CA LYS A 101 -11.00 -5.28 -3.04
C LYS A 101 -11.51 -5.23 -1.61
N ASN A 102 -10.63 -5.42 -0.63
CA ASN A 102 -11.02 -5.71 0.74
C ASN A 102 -10.80 -4.54 1.71
N GLY A 103 -10.11 -3.46 1.28
CA GLY A 103 -9.89 -2.27 2.09
C GLY A 103 -8.51 -2.26 2.75
N VAL A 104 -8.42 -1.71 3.97
CA VAL A 104 -7.14 -1.55 4.67
C VAL A 104 -6.98 -2.61 5.75
N PHE A 105 -5.78 -3.16 5.86
CA PHE A 105 -5.37 -4.11 6.88
C PHE A 105 -4.24 -3.53 7.70
N LYS A 106 -4.37 -3.54 9.03
CA LYS A 106 -3.24 -3.35 9.94
C LYS A 106 -2.61 -4.72 10.20
N CYS A 107 -1.32 -4.84 9.91
CA CYS A 107 -0.55 -6.06 10.06
C CYS A 107 0.68 -5.84 10.94
N THR A 108 1.13 -6.89 11.62
CA THR A 108 2.49 -6.94 12.17
C THR A 108 3.53 -7.04 11.06
N MET A 109 4.81 -6.88 11.40
CA MET A 109 5.93 -7.05 10.47
C MET A 109 6.05 -8.50 9.96
N GLU A 110 5.52 -9.46 10.71
CA GLU A 110 5.45 -10.89 10.40
C GLU A 110 4.19 -11.28 9.62
N GLY A 111 3.29 -10.33 9.33
CA GLY A 111 2.11 -10.55 8.51
C GLY A 111 0.86 -11.01 9.27
N GLU A 112 0.85 -10.94 10.59
CA GLU A 112 -0.38 -11.17 11.37
C GLU A 112 -1.35 -10.00 11.17
N VAL A 113 -2.56 -10.27 10.69
CA VAL A 113 -3.61 -9.27 10.55
C VAL A 113 -4.23 -8.98 11.92
N LEU A 114 -4.12 -7.74 12.37
CA LEU A 114 -4.64 -7.28 13.65
C LEU A 114 -6.01 -6.60 13.51
N PHE A 115 -6.24 -5.90 12.40
CA PHE A 115 -7.48 -5.17 12.16
C PHE A 115 -7.72 -4.95 10.66
N GLN A 116 -8.99 -4.75 10.28
CA GLN A 116 -9.39 -4.44 8.92
C GLN A 116 -10.43 -3.31 8.87
N TRP A 117 -10.20 -2.31 8.02
CA TRP A 117 -11.21 -1.33 7.59
C TRP A 117 -11.73 -1.71 6.22
N GLY A 118 -12.94 -2.24 6.19
CA GLY A 118 -13.58 -2.73 4.97
C GLY A 118 -14.43 -1.69 4.23
N LYS A 119 -15.10 -2.16 3.17
CA LYS A 119 -16.07 -1.38 2.40
C LYS A 119 -17.25 -0.96 3.31
N PRO A 120 -17.56 0.35 3.44
CA PRO A 120 -18.70 0.80 4.23
C PRO A 120 -20.06 0.44 3.60
N ASP A 121 -21.09 0.29 4.44
CA ASP A 121 -22.46 -0.06 4.01
C ASP A 121 -23.05 0.92 2.98
N ILE A 122 -22.68 2.21 3.06
CA ILE A 122 -23.15 3.25 2.12
C ILE A 122 -22.82 2.93 0.66
N TYR A 123 -21.78 2.14 0.39
CA TYR A 123 -21.45 1.71 -0.97
C TYR A 123 -22.49 0.73 -1.53
N GLN A 124 -23.02 -0.16 -0.67
CA GLN A 124 -24.07 -1.08 -1.08
C GLN A 124 -25.39 -0.32 -1.27
N GLU A 125 -25.71 0.63 -0.38
CA GLU A 125 -26.94 1.42 -0.44
C GLU A 125 -27.04 2.28 -1.72
N ASN A 126 -25.89 2.75 -2.23
CA ASN A 126 -25.82 3.62 -3.40
C ASN A 126 -25.32 2.90 -4.67
N GLU A 127 -25.11 1.58 -4.62
CA GLU A 127 -24.54 0.79 -5.72
C GLU A 127 -23.20 1.33 -6.26
N TRP A 128 -22.41 1.94 -5.37
CA TRP A 128 -21.13 2.56 -5.70
C TRP A 128 -20.01 1.54 -5.91
N LYS A 129 -19.11 1.85 -6.83
CA LYS A 129 -17.93 1.01 -7.07
C LYS A 129 -16.92 1.22 -5.94
N TRP A 130 -16.53 0.12 -5.31
CA TRP A 130 -15.42 0.10 -4.36
C TRP A 130 -14.09 -0.01 -5.10
N GLY A 131 -13.10 0.78 -4.70
CA GLY A 131 -11.77 0.73 -5.30
C GLY A 131 -10.70 1.47 -4.49
N PRO A 132 -10.36 0.96 -3.30
CA PRO A 132 -9.32 1.53 -2.45
C PRO A 132 -7.94 1.41 -3.11
N ALA A 133 -7.08 2.40 -2.91
CA ALA A 133 -5.77 2.45 -3.53
C ALA A 133 -4.65 2.77 -2.54
N ASN A 134 -4.84 3.72 -1.62
CA ASN A 134 -3.81 4.08 -0.66
C ASN A 134 -4.37 4.52 0.68
N VAL A 135 -3.55 4.53 1.72
CA VAL A 135 -3.95 4.86 3.08
C VAL A 135 -2.94 5.81 3.73
N LEU A 136 -3.45 6.82 4.42
CA LEU A 136 -2.73 7.63 5.40
C LEU A 136 -3.20 7.26 6.80
N VAL A 137 -2.28 7.12 7.74
CA VAL A 137 -2.57 6.82 9.15
C VAL A 137 -2.18 8.01 10.02
N MET A 138 -3.12 8.47 10.83
CA MET A 138 -2.94 9.59 11.74
C MET A 138 -2.38 9.11 13.09
N ALA A 139 -1.80 10.02 13.88
CA ALA A 139 -1.23 9.69 15.19
C ALA A 139 -2.25 9.15 16.22
N ASN A 140 -3.56 9.35 16.00
CA ASN A 140 -4.63 8.76 16.80
C ASN A 140 -5.14 7.42 16.23
N CYS A 141 -4.42 6.86 15.26
CA CYS A 141 -4.75 5.65 14.50
C CYS A 141 -6.01 5.75 13.63
N ASP A 142 -6.57 6.95 13.45
CA ASP A 142 -7.56 7.17 12.40
C ASP A 142 -6.91 6.99 11.04
N ILE A 143 -7.68 6.49 10.08
CA ILE A 143 -7.19 6.27 8.72
C ILE A 143 -7.94 7.13 7.71
N TYR A 144 -7.20 7.65 6.74
CA TYR A 144 -7.74 8.22 5.52
C TYR A 144 -7.44 7.28 4.37
N LEU A 145 -8.48 6.60 3.88
CA LEU A 145 -8.41 5.70 2.74
C LEU A 145 -8.77 6.47 1.47
N VAL A 146 -7.84 6.47 0.52
CA VAL A 146 -8.01 7.09 -0.80
C VAL A 146 -8.46 6.03 -1.79
N GLU A 147 -9.58 6.26 -2.45
CA GLU A 147 -10.03 5.44 -3.56
C GLU A 147 -9.49 5.94 -4.90
N GLY A 148 -8.87 5.04 -5.66
CA GLY A 148 -8.34 5.33 -7.00
C GLY A 148 -9.11 4.64 -8.14
N TYR A 149 -9.90 3.62 -7.82
CA TYR A 149 -10.57 2.77 -8.82
C TYR A 149 -12.09 2.73 -8.70
N GLY A 150 -12.63 3.33 -7.63
CA GLY A 150 -14.03 3.41 -7.30
C GLY A 150 -14.62 4.80 -7.57
N GLU A 151 -15.30 5.33 -6.56
CA GLU A 151 -15.97 6.62 -6.63
C GLU A 151 -15.05 7.81 -6.35
N ALA A 152 -13.72 7.63 -6.30
CA ALA A 152 -12.77 8.72 -6.04
C ALA A 152 -13.03 9.49 -4.73
N TYR A 153 -13.58 8.82 -3.72
CA TYR A 153 -13.68 9.39 -2.37
C TYR A 153 -12.36 9.24 -1.60
N VAL A 154 -12.17 10.15 -0.67
CA VAL A 154 -11.34 9.93 0.51
C VAL A 154 -12.28 9.63 1.67
N LEU A 155 -12.10 8.48 2.29
CA LEU A 155 -12.87 8.02 3.44
C LEU A 155 -12.04 8.17 4.71
N HIS A 156 -12.61 8.80 5.72
CA HIS A 156 -12.01 8.94 7.04
C HIS A 156 -12.69 7.97 8.00
N PHE A 157 -11.94 6.98 8.46
CA PHE A 157 -12.38 6.07 9.51
C PHE A 157 -11.67 6.39 10.82
N ASN A 158 -12.36 6.15 11.93
CA ASN A 158 -11.69 6.12 13.22
C ASN A 158 -10.87 4.83 13.40
N ALA A 159 -10.02 4.79 14.43
CA ALA A 159 -9.23 3.62 14.79
C ALA A 159 -10.04 2.34 15.10
N LYS A 160 -11.37 2.45 15.30
CA LYS A 160 -12.27 1.32 15.61
C LYS A 160 -12.99 0.75 14.39
N GLY A 161 -12.81 1.35 13.22
CA GLY A 161 -13.48 0.91 12.00
C GLY A 161 -14.71 1.72 11.59
N ASP A 162 -15.12 2.72 12.38
CA ASP A 162 -16.31 3.51 12.05
C ASP A 162 -15.97 4.57 10.99
N LEU A 163 -16.76 4.63 9.92
CA LEU A 163 -16.68 5.71 8.94
C LEU A 163 -17.19 7.01 9.59
N LEU A 164 -16.31 8.00 9.73
CA LEU A 164 -16.64 9.30 10.31
C LEU A 164 -17.07 10.29 9.22
N HIS A 165 -16.27 10.39 8.17
CA HIS A 165 -16.46 11.36 7.10
C HIS A 165 -16.07 10.79 5.75
N ARG A 166 -16.60 11.39 4.69
CA ARG A 166 -16.09 11.23 3.33
C ARG A 166 -16.07 12.57 2.61
N PHE A 167 -15.11 12.74 1.72
CA PHE A 167 -15.02 13.90 0.84
C PHE A 167 -14.38 13.51 -0.50
N GLY A 168 -14.45 14.39 -1.49
CA GLY A 168 -14.09 14.05 -2.86
C GLY A 168 -15.31 13.51 -3.61
N GLY A 169 -15.11 12.44 -4.36
CA GLY A 169 -16.16 11.85 -5.18
C GLY A 169 -15.92 12.08 -6.65
N ARG A 170 -16.35 11.11 -7.46
CA ARG A 170 -16.24 11.13 -8.90
C ARG A 170 -17.06 12.29 -9.42
N ILE A 171 -16.44 13.11 -10.24
CA ILE A 171 -17.11 14.21 -10.89
C ILE A 171 -17.54 13.75 -12.28
N GLU A 172 -18.84 13.84 -12.56
CA GLU A 172 -19.36 13.69 -13.92
C GLU A 172 -19.51 15.08 -14.58
N GLY A 173 -18.90 15.27 -15.76
CA GLY A 173 -19.01 16.49 -16.55
C GLY A 173 -17.69 17.28 -16.73
N PRO A 174 -17.65 18.24 -17.67
CA PRO A 174 -16.41 18.94 -18.05
C PRO A 174 -15.88 19.94 -17.02
N GLU A 175 -16.61 20.23 -15.94
CA GLU A 175 -16.22 21.18 -14.90
C GLU A 175 -16.39 20.58 -13.50
N GLY A 176 -15.28 20.53 -12.78
CA GLY A 176 -15.10 19.89 -11.48
C GLY A 176 -16.00 20.43 -10.36
N THR A 177 -17.14 19.81 -10.06
CA THR A 177 -17.83 20.01 -8.77
C THR A 177 -17.73 18.76 -7.90
N VAL A 178 -17.02 18.91 -6.78
CA VAL A 178 -16.84 17.89 -5.73
C VAL A 178 -18.20 17.58 -5.09
N HIS A 179 -18.50 16.29 -4.84
CA HIS A 179 -19.67 15.95 -4.03
C HIS A 179 -19.48 16.54 -2.61
N PRO A 180 -20.47 17.31 -2.10
CA PRO A 180 -20.35 17.88 -0.76
C PRO A 180 -20.23 16.77 0.28
N SER A 181 -19.41 17.01 1.30
CA SER A 181 -19.30 16.14 2.47
C SER A 181 -20.68 15.94 3.11
N HIS A 182 -21.10 14.70 3.27
CA HIS A 182 -22.31 14.30 4.03
C HIS A 182 -21.91 13.28 5.08
#